data_AF-A0A0T5VTC1-F1
#
_entry.id   AF-A0A0T5VTC1-F1
#
_cell.length_a   1.000
_cell.length_b   1.000
_cell.length_c   1.000
_cell.angle_alpha   90.00
_cell.angle_beta   90.00
_cell.angle_gamma   90.00
#
_symmetry.space_group_name_H-M   'P 1'
#
loop_
_entity.id
_entity.type
_entity.pdbx_description
1 polymer ?
#
loop_
_entity_poly.entity_id
_entity_poly.type
_entity_poly.pdbx_seq_one_letter_code
_entity_poly.pdbx_strand_id
1 'polypeptide(L)'
;MKNYYLFILFGIICLALYSCHKKTDKDRAIALVEAKYENSNQDLDFDGSKLDSLYNISPKAYTDSIKKGNELDDTLAALESQIEHLSQAESDSVGLISAKLTKERYRLLELAKTKPTFVGWKLSRVKSEDGKSKELSFKFNRGITKVVE
;
A
#
# COMPACT_ATOMS: atom_id res chain seq x y z
N MET A 1 23.69 -47.91 29.73
CA MET A 1 23.61 -47.04 28.53
C MET A 1 22.22 -47.14 27.89
N LYS A 2 21.18 -46.73 28.61
CA LYS A 2 19.79 -46.69 28.12
C LYS A 2 19.28 -45.30 28.50
N ASN A 3 18.73 -44.57 27.54
CA ASN A 3 18.07 -43.24 27.62
C ASN A 3 18.73 -42.11 26.80
N TYR A 4 20.01 -42.20 26.42
CA TYR A 4 20.62 -41.17 25.54
C TYR A 4 20.01 -41.14 24.14
N TYR A 5 19.65 -42.30 23.60
CA TYR A 5 18.95 -42.40 22.31
C TYR A 5 17.59 -41.70 22.31
N LEU A 6 16.90 -41.67 23.44
CA LEU A 6 15.58 -41.03 23.56
C LEU A 6 15.70 -39.50 23.55
N PHE A 7 16.73 -38.94 24.18
CA PHE A 7 17.04 -37.52 24.13
C PHE A 7 17.53 -37.06 22.75
N ILE A 8 18.33 -37.88 22.07
CA ILE A 8 18.77 -37.59 20.69
C ILE A 8 17.57 -37.62 19.72
N LEU A 9 16.68 -38.61 19.86
CA LEU A 9 15.47 -38.71 19.03
C LEU A 9 14.52 -37.53 19.26
N PHE A 10 14.34 -37.10 20.50
CA PHE A 10 13.52 -35.93 20.84
C PHE A 10 14.12 -34.63 20.28
N GLY A 11 15.45 -34.48 20.30
CA GLY A 11 16.14 -33.35 19.68
C GLY A 11 15.95 -33.26 18.17
N ILE A 12 15.99 -34.40 17.46
CA ILE A 12 15.77 -34.46 16.00
C ILE A 12 14.32 -34.10 15.65
N ILE A 13 13.34 -34.55 16.45
CA ILE A 13 11.92 -34.22 16.26
C ILE A 13 11.67 -32.73 16.51
N CYS A 14 12.29 -32.13 17.54
CA CYS A 14 12.19 -30.69 17.79
C CYS A 14 12.83 -29.86 16.67
N LEU A 15 13.96 -30.30 16.09
CA LEU A 15 14.59 -29.67 14.93
C LEU A 15 13.72 -29.77 13.66
N ALA A 16 13.09 -30.92 13.43
CA ALA A 16 12.19 -31.14 12.29
C ALA A 16 10.89 -30.31 12.38
N LEU A 17 10.38 -30.06 13.60
CA LEU A 17 9.21 -29.21 13.81
C LEU A 17 9.54 -27.71 13.71
N TYR A 18 10.77 -27.30 13.95
CA TYR A 18 11.22 -25.90 13.81
C TYR A 18 11.32 -25.45 12.34
N SER A 19 11.55 -26.38 11.40
CA SER A 19 11.73 -26.05 9.98
C SER A 19 10.41 -25.92 9.21
N CYS A 20 9.25 -26.10 9.86
CA CYS A 20 7.95 -25.74 9.29
C CYS A 20 7.72 -24.23 9.43
N HIS A 21 8.68 -23.43 8.97
CA HIS A 21 8.49 -22.00 8.82
C HIS A 21 7.54 -21.80 7.65
N LYS A 22 6.32 -21.32 7.92
CA LYS A 22 5.41 -20.89 6.85
C LYS A 22 6.14 -19.84 6.02
N LYS A 23 6.32 -20.10 4.72
CA LYS A 23 6.89 -19.13 3.77
C LYS A 23 6.16 -17.80 3.92
N THR A 24 6.90 -16.71 4.05
CA THR A 24 6.30 -15.38 4.11
C THR A 24 5.69 -15.03 2.75
N ASP A 25 4.80 -14.05 2.74
CA ASP A 25 4.24 -13.54 1.48
C ASP A 25 5.32 -13.00 0.53
N LYS A 26 6.42 -12.45 1.08
CA LYS A 26 7.58 -12.03 0.29
C LYS A 26 8.27 -13.24 -0.35
N ASP A 27 8.51 -14.32 0.41
CA ASP A 27 9.14 -15.54 -0.13
C ASP A 27 8.29 -16.18 -1.23
N ARG A 28 6.95 -16.16 -1.06
CA ARG A 28 6.00 -16.64 -2.07
C ARG A 28 6.03 -15.78 -3.33
N ALA A 29 6.16 -14.46 -3.18
CA ALA A 29 6.27 -13.54 -4.31
C ALA A 29 7.57 -13.77 -5.08
N ILE A 30 8.70 -13.89 -4.37
CA ILE A 30 10.02 -14.18 -4.95
C ILE A 30 9.98 -15.48 -5.75
N ALA A 31 9.49 -16.57 -5.14
CA ALA A 31 9.41 -17.87 -5.81
C ALA A 31 8.55 -17.84 -7.09
N LEU A 32 7.48 -17.03 -7.12
CA LEU A 32 6.68 -16.84 -8.34
C LEU A 32 7.41 -16.05 -9.42
N VAL A 33 8.27 -15.09 -9.04
CA VAL A 33 9.11 -14.39 -10.01
C VAL A 33 10.19 -15.33 -10.52
N GLU A 34 10.93 -15.99 -9.64
CA GLU A 34 11.97 -16.96 -10.02
C GLU A 34 11.41 -18.00 -11.00
N ALA A 35 10.30 -18.65 -10.67
CA ALA A 35 9.66 -19.65 -11.54
C ALA A 35 9.25 -19.10 -12.92
N LYS A 36 8.92 -17.80 -13.02
CA LYS A 36 8.61 -17.15 -14.30
C LYS A 36 9.87 -16.88 -15.13
N TYR A 37 11.01 -16.68 -14.47
CA TYR A 37 12.29 -16.31 -15.09
C TYR A 37 13.31 -17.45 -15.14
N GLU A 38 12.96 -18.65 -14.66
CA GLU A 38 13.80 -19.87 -14.73
C GLU A 38 14.34 -20.17 -16.14
N ASN A 39 13.59 -19.83 -17.18
CA ASN A 39 13.99 -20.02 -18.59
C ASN A 39 14.61 -18.76 -19.23
N SER A 40 14.78 -17.69 -18.46
CA SER A 40 15.41 -16.46 -18.93
C SER A 40 16.91 -16.50 -18.63
N ASN A 41 17.74 -15.95 -19.52
CA ASN A 41 19.17 -15.75 -19.26
C ASN A 41 19.45 -14.59 -18.28
N GLN A 42 18.44 -14.17 -17.52
CA GLN A 42 18.49 -13.02 -16.65
C GLN A 42 18.42 -13.48 -15.20
N ASP A 43 19.54 -13.43 -14.50
CA ASP A 43 19.58 -13.72 -13.07
C ASP A 43 19.10 -12.49 -12.27
N LEU A 44 18.31 -12.75 -11.24
CA LEU A 44 17.59 -11.74 -10.47
C LEU A 44 18.09 -11.72 -9.03
N ASP A 45 18.54 -10.54 -8.60
CA ASP A 45 18.91 -10.27 -7.23
C ASP A 45 17.71 -9.68 -6.46
N PHE A 46 17.28 -10.42 -5.43
CA PHE A 46 16.20 -10.05 -4.53
C PHE A 46 16.71 -9.44 -3.21
N ASP A 47 18.01 -9.25 -3.04
CA ASP A 47 18.54 -8.58 -1.85
C ASP A 47 18.03 -7.13 -1.77
N GLY A 48 17.57 -6.74 -0.58
CA GLY A 48 16.90 -5.46 -0.37
C GLY A 48 15.53 -5.31 -1.04
N SER A 49 14.98 -6.35 -1.69
CA SER A 49 13.64 -6.32 -2.27
C SER A 49 12.56 -6.05 -1.21
N LYS A 50 11.49 -5.36 -1.61
CA LYS A 50 10.42 -4.95 -0.70
C LYS A 50 9.06 -5.39 -1.23
N LEU A 51 8.27 -6.04 -0.38
CA LEU A 51 6.87 -6.35 -0.66
C LEU A 51 5.97 -5.28 -0.04
N ASP A 52 5.27 -4.54 -0.88
CA ASP A 52 4.32 -3.50 -0.48
C ASP A 52 2.88 -3.91 -0.78
N SER A 53 1.97 -3.60 0.14
CA SER A 53 0.52 -3.74 -0.10
C SER A 53 0.04 -2.68 -1.10
N LEU A 54 -0.70 -3.11 -2.11
CA LEU A 54 -1.35 -2.22 -3.06
C LEU A 54 -2.82 -2.02 -2.72
N TYR A 55 -3.26 -0.77 -2.83
CA TYR A 55 -4.64 -0.36 -2.65
C TYR A 55 -5.13 0.41 -3.89
N ASN A 56 -6.43 0.35 -4.16
CA ASN A 56 -7.07 1.18 -5.20
C ASN A 56 -6.90 2.69 -4.95
N ILE A 57 -6.85 3.09 -3.68
CA ILE A 57 -6.45 4.40 -3.20
C ILE A 57 -5.59 4.20 -1.95
N SER A 58 -4.54 5.00 -1.79
CA SER A 58 -3.72 4.96 -0.58
C SER A 58 -4.60 5.21 0.67
N PRO A 59 -4.53 4.37 1.72
CA PRO A 59 -5.24 4.61 2.97
C PRO A 59 -4.97 5.99 3.56
N LYS A 60 -3.73 6.49 3.42
CA LYS A 60 -3.37 7.84 3.86
C LYS A 60 -4.10 8.91 3.06
N ALA A 61 -4.11 8.79 1.73
CA ALA A 61 -4.79 9.77 0.87
C ALA A 61 -6.30 9.83 1.14
N TYR A 62 -6.91 8.69 1.47
CA TYR A 62 -8.30 8.63 1.93
C TYR A 62 -8.51 9.33 3.27
N THR A 63 -7.69 9.03 4.28
CA THR A 63 -7.81 9.69 5.59
C THR A 63 -7.59 11.21 5.49
N ASP A 64 -6.60 11.63 4.71
CA ASP A 64 -6.29 13.04 4.48
C ASP A 64 -7.45 13.75 3.75
N SER A 65 -8.14 13.08 2.81
CA SER A 65 -9.28 13.67 2.11
C SER A 65 -10.50 13.87 3.00
N ILE A 66 -10.80 12.90 3.88
CA ILE A 66 -11.85 13.01 4.88
C ILE A 66 -11.56 14.16 5.83
N LYS A 67 -10.33 14.21 6.38
CA LYS A 67 -9.91 15.26 7.29
C LYS A 67 -10.05 16.64 6.63
N LYS A 68 -9.54 16.77 5.40
CA LYS A 68 -9.62 18.05 4.68
C LYS A 68 -11.06 18.46 4.38
N GLY A 69 -11.93 17.49 4.08
CA GLY A 69 -13.35 17.74 3.91
C GLY A 69 -14.00 18.36 5.14
N ASN A 70 -13.71 17.82 6.32
CA ASN A 70 -14.24 18.35 7.58
C ASN A 70 -13.69 19.76 7.88
N GLU A 71 -12.40 19.99 7.67
CA GLU A 71 -11.81 21.34 7.82
C GLU A 71 -12.46 22.37 6.88
N LEU A 72 -12.85 21.96 5.67
CA LEU A 72 -13.56 22.83 4.74
C LEU A 72 -14.99 23.11 5.20
N ASP A 73 -15.68 22.14 5.80
CA ASP A 73 -17.02 22.34 6.36
C ASP A 73 -16.97 23.40 7.48
N ASP A 74 -15.99 23.33 8.38
CA ASP A 74 -15.78 24.34 9.44
C ASP A 74 -15.47 25.72 8.84
N THR A 75 -14.63 25.77 7.81
CA THR A 75 -14.25 27.03 7.14
C THR A 75 -15.45 27.65 6.43
N LEU A 76 -16.26 26.86 5.73
CA LEU A 76 -17.46 27.33 5.02
C LEU A 76 -18.47 27.91 6.00
N ALA A 77 -18.74 27.23 7.12
CA ALA A 77 -19.62 27.75 8.16
C ALA A 77 -19.15 29.09 8.73
N ALA A 78 -17.83 29.25 8.94
CA ALA A 78 -17.26 30.51 9.40
C ALA A 78 -17.38 31.64 8.36
N LEU A 79 -17.21 31.32 7.07
CA LEU A 79 -17.39 32.30 5.99
C LEU A 79 -18.85 32.72 5.83
N GLU A 80 -19.79 31.78 5.93
CA GLU A 80 -21.23 32.04 5.90
C GLU A 80 -21.64 33.01 7.02
N SER A 81 -21.17 32.78 8.25
CA SER A 81 -21.42 33.70 9.38
C SER A 81 -20.81 35.10 9.17
N GLN A 82 -19.68 35.20 8.47
CA GLN A 82 -19.02 36.48 8.22
C GLN A 82 -19.73 37.28 7.12
N ILE A 83 -20.25 36.61 6.08
CA ILE A 83 -20.92 37.25 4.94
C ILE A 83 -22.06 38.17 5.40
N GLU A 84 -22.82 37.77 6.42
CA GLU A 84 -23.97 38.54 6.95
C GLU A 84 -23.60 39.94 7.48
N HIS A 85 -22.32 40.19 7.77
CA HIS A 85 -21.84 41.43 8.35
C HIS A 85 -20.97 42.28 7.39
N LEU A 86 -20.80 41.84 6.15
CA LEU A 86 -19.92 42.48 5.18
C LEU A 86 -20.66 43.47 4.26
N SER A 87 -19.93 44.42 3.69
CA SER A 87 -20.45 45.22 2.58
C SER A 87 -20.68 44.34 1.34
N GLN A 88 -21.48 44.81 0.38
CA GLN A 88 -21.79 44.04 -0.83
C GLN A 88 -20.54 43.55 -1.58
N ALA A 89 -19.54 44.43 -1.77
CA ALA A 89 -18.33 44.09 -2.52
C ALA A 89 -17.45 43.04 -1.79
N GLU A 90 -17.42 43.11 -0.46
CA GLU A 90 -16.71 42.14 0.38
C GLU A 90 -17.46 40.80 0.41
N SER A 91 -18.79 40.84 0.55
CA SER A 91 -19.67 39.67 0.46
C SER A 91 -19.51 38.95 -0.88
N ASP A 92 -19.51 39.66 -2.02
CA ASP A 92 -19.33 39.06 -3.34
C ASP A 92 -17.97 38.35 -3.45
N SER A 93 -16.92 38.94 -2.88
CA SER A 93 -15.57 38.35 -2.83
C SER A 93 -15.52 37.08 -1.98
N VAL A 94 -16.14 37.11 -0.79
CA VAL A 94 -16.24 35.92 0.09
C VAL A 94 -17.12 34.84 -0.53
N GLY A 95 -18.17 35.21 -1.26
CA GLY A 95 -19.02 34.29 -2.03
C GLY A 95 -18.23 33.53 -3.09
N LEU A 96 -17.34 34.19 -3.83
CA LEU A 96 -16.47 33.54 -4.81
C LEU A 96 -15.49 32.55 -4.17
N ILE A 97 -14.94 32.88 -3.00
CA ILE A 97 -14.05 31.98 -2.26
C ILE A 97 -14.83 30.77 -1.76
N SER A 98 -15.99 31.00 -1.13
CA SER A 98 -16.87 29.95 -0.62
C SER A 98 -17.27 28.97 -1.74
N ALA A 99 -17.64 29.47 -2.92
CA ALA A 99 -17.95 28.64 -4.08
C ALA A 99 -16.78 27.74 -4.52
N LYS A 100 -15.54 28.26 -4.50
CA LYS A 100 -14.33 27.46 -4.82
C LYS A 100 -14.09 26.38 -3.76
N LEU A 101 -14.22 26.72 -2.48
CA LEU A 101 -14.06 25.78 -1.37
C LEU A 101 -15.13 24.68 -1.39
N THR A 102 -16.39 25.03 -1.68
CA THR A 102 -17.48 24.07 -1.85
C THR A 102 -17.23 23.10 -3.01
N LYS A 103 -16.69 23.59 -4.13
CA LYS A 103 -16.29 22.71 -5.25
C LYS A 103 -15.20 21.73 -4.83
N GLU A 104 -14.21 22.20 -4.08
CA GLU A 104 -13.16 21.34 -3.54
C GLU A 104 -13.72 20.32 -2.55
N ARG A 105 -14.67 20.72 -1.70
CA ARG A 105 -15.37 19.83 -0.78
C ARG A 105 -16.07 18.69 -1.52
N TYR A 106 -16.77 18.98 -2.62
CA TYR A 106 -17.38 17.95 -3.46
C TYR A 106 -16.34 17.00 -4.07
N ARG A 107 -15.21 17.53 -4.55
CA ARG A 107 -14.11 16.70 -5.07
C ARG A 107 -13.58 15.73 -4.02
N LEU A 108 -13.42 16.19 -2.77
CA LEU A 108 -12.99 15.37 -1.65
C LEU A 108 -14.06 14.33 -1.25
N LEU A 109 -15.35 14.67 -1.32
CA LEU A 109 -16.45 13.72 -1.12
C LEU A 109 -16.41 12.59 -2.15
N GLU A 110 -16.21 12.90 -3.44
CA GLU A 110 -16.10 11.88 -4.47
C GLU A 110 -14.90 10.95 -4.22
N LEU A 111 -13.75 11.51 -3.82
CA LEU A 111 -12.58 10.71 -3.45
C LEU A 111 -12.88 9.81 -2.23
N ALA A 112 -13.59 10.36 -1.24
CA ALA A 112 -14.00 9.67 -0.02
C ALA A 112 -15.07 8.58 -0.24
N LYS A 113 -15.82 8.60 -1.34
CA LYS A 113 -16.71 7.47 -1.69
C LYS A 113 -15.91 6.21 -2.01
N THR A 114 -14.72 6.36 -2.55
CA THR A 114 -13.84 5.24 -2.88
C THR A 114 -13.02 4.84 -1.66
N LYS A 115 -13.50 3.86 -0.90
CA LYS A 115 -12.77 3.36 0.28
C LYS A 115 -11.48 2.62 -0.12
N PRO A 116 -10.40 2.73 0.68
CA PRO A 116 -9.18 1.95 0.48
C PRO A 116 -9.52 0.46 0.52
N THR A 117 -9.26 -0.21 -0.59
CA THR A 117 -9.48 -1.62 -0.77
C THR A 117 -8.18 -2.24 -1.21
N PHE A 118 -7.75 -3.24 -0.47
CA PHE A 118 -6.57 -4.02 -0.81
C PHE A 118 -6.78 -4.69 -2.18
N VAL A 119 -5.88 -4.49 -3.13
CA VAL A 119 -6.00 -5.04 -4.50
C VAL A 119 -4.93 -6.07 -4.82
N GLY A 120 -3.81 -6.08 -4.10
CA GLY A 120 -2.71 -6.98 -4.39
C GLY A 120 -1.41 -6.53 -3.77
N TRP A 121 -0.31 -7.06 -4.28
CA TRP A 121 1.02 -6.80 -3.73
C TRP A 121 1.95 -6.28 -4.82
N LYS A 122 3.00 -5.57 -4.42
CA LYS A 122 4.10 -5.17 -5.29
C LYS A 122 5.42 -5.60 -4.68
N LEU A 123 6.16 -6.47 -5.37
CA LEU A 123 7.57 -6.71 -5.08
C LEU A 123 8.38 -5.68 -5.86
N SER A 124 9.13 -4.84 -5.16
CA SER A 124 9.94 -3.76 -5.75
C SER A 124 11.40 -3.91 -5.37
N ARG A 125 12.26 -3.12 -6.05
CA ARG A 125 13.72 -3.12 -5.87
C ARG A 125 14.37 -4.47 -6.19
N VAL A 126 13.80 -5.21 -7.14
CA VAL A 126 14.46 -6.40 -7.68
C VAL A 126 15.49 -5.93 -8.69
N LYS A 127 16.72 -6.41 -8.61
CA LYS A 127 17.79 -6.04 -9.55
C LYS A 127 18.08 -7.21 -10.47
N SER A 128 18.67 -6.94 -11.62
CA SER A 128 19.36 -8.01 -12.37
C SER A 128 20.76 -8.11 -11.80
N GLU A 129 21.30 -9.33 -11.70
CA GLU A 129 22.67 -9.53 -11.18
C GLU A 129 23.75 -8.84 -12.02
N ASP A 130 23.44 -8.50 -13.28
CA ASP A 130 24.35 -7.76 -14.16
C ASP A 130 24.70 -6.35 -13.67
N GLY A 131 23.99 -5.84 -12.64
CA GLY A 131 24.22 -4.56 -11.98
C GLY A 131 24.06 -3.33 -12.88
N LYS A 132 23.69 -3.53 -14.16
CA LYS A 132 23.62 -2.49 -15.21
C LYS A 132 22.18 -2.08 -15.51
N SER A 133 21.22 -2.86 -15.03
CA SER A 133 19.81 -2.73 -15.36
C SER A 133 19.02 -1.93 -14.31
N LYS A 134 17.90 -1.35 -14.77
CA LYS A 134 16.96 -0.61 -13.90
C LYS A 134 16.31 -1.56 -12.89
N GLU A 135 16.03 -1.07 -11.69
CA GLU A 135 15.23 -1.80 -10.71
C GLU A 135 13.89 -2.25 -11.32
N LEU A 136 13.62 -3.55 -11.19
CA LEU A 136 12.40 -4.20 -11.62
C LEU A 136 11.36 -4.16 -10.49
N SER A 137 10.10 -4.23 -10.90
CA SER A 137 8.97 -4.34 -9.99
C SER A 137 7.91 -5.26 -10.56
N PHE A 138 7.36 -6.11 -9.70
CA PHE A 138 6.36 -7.09 -10.05
C PHE A 138 5.13 -6.87 -9.19
N LYS A 139 3.95 -6.89 -9.82
CA LYS A 139 2.68 -6.86 -9.08
C LYS A 139 2.09 -8.26 -9.00
N PHE A 140 1.33 -8.50 -7.95
CA PHE A 140 0.66 -9.77 -7.72
C PHE A 140 -0.79 -9.52 -7.36
N ASN A 141 -1.64 -10.50 -7.65
CA ASN A 141 -2.99 -10.52 -7.11
C ASN A 141 -2.99 -10.61 -5.57
N ARG A 142 -4.16 -10.40 -4.94
CA ARG A 142 -4.34 -10.46 -3.47
C ARG A 142 -3.71 -11.68 -2.80
N GLY A 143 -3.83 -12.83 -3.45
CA GLY A 143 -3.35 -14.10 -2.91
C GLY A 143 -1.88 -14.41 -3.18
N ILE A 144 -1.14 -13.60 -3.95
CA ILE A 144 0.22 -13.93 -4.44
C ILE A 144 0.21 -15.33 -5.08
N THR A 145 -0.68 -15.53 -6.04
CA THR A 145 -0.77 -16.78 -6.82
C THR A 145 -0.36 -16.58 -8.27
N LYS A 146 -0.34 -15.32 -8.75
CA LYS A 146 0.15 -14.97 -10.08
C LYS A 146 0.67 -13.54 -10.12
N VAL A 147 1.65 -13.32 -10.98
CA VAL A 147 2.07 -11.97 -11.40
C VAL A 147 0.95 -11.35 -12.24
N VAL A 148 0.66 -10.08 -12.03
CA VAL A 148 -0.31 -9.28 -12.78
C VAL A 148 0.40 -8.08 -13.41
N GLU A 149 -0.11 -7.58 -14.54
CA GLU A 149 0.41 -6.39 -15.25
C GLU A 149 0.12 -5.08 -14.49
#